data_AF-A0A4Z2DYI6-F1
#
_entry.id   AF-A0A4Z2DYI6-F1
#
_cell.length_a   1.000
_cell.length_b   1.000
_cell.length_c   1.000
_cell.angle_alpha   90.00
_cell.angle_beta   90.00
_cell.angle_gamma   90.00
#
_symmetry.space_group_name_H-M   'P 1'
#
loop_
_entity.id
_entity.type
_entity.pdbx_description
1 polymer ?
#
loop_
_entity_poly.entity_id
_entity_poly.type
_entity_poly.pdbx_seq_one_letter_code
_entity_poly.pdbx_strand_id
1 'polypeptide(L)'
;MVLRGTTNPFKEPFENHYVPVCARLILTPCSRPSHRCVSVSGSEVCEVVDHRCQHQCVSSPASYRCACRKGFTLNPDGKNCTAEDRCAAADHGCGHICANLPGGYECRCRPGYQLNADLKTCSSNYYFTLRVI
;
A
#
# COMPACT_ATOMS: atom_id res chain seq x y z
N MET A 1 5.95 -32.20 48.40
CA MET A 1 5.99 -30.71 48.32
C MET A 1 5.01 -30.30 47.22
N VAL A 2 4.00 -29.51 47.55
CA VAL A 2 2.78 -29.27 46.75
C VAL A 2 2.88 -27.91 46.03
N LEU A 3 2.68 -27.95 44.69
CA LEU A 3 2.07 -26.98 43.74
C LEU A 3 2.62 -25.55 43.50
N ARG A 4 2.34 -25.11 42.25
CA ARG A 4 2.19 -23.75 41.65
C ARG A 4 3.41 -23.28 40.86
N GLY A 5 3.29 -22.70 39.66
CA GLY A 5 2.14 -22.25 38.88
C GLY A 5 2.69 -21.45 37.70
N THR A 6 2.01 -21.52 36.55
CA THR A 6 2.30 -20.72 35.36
C THR A 6 2.05 -19.24 35.62
N THR A 7 3.07 -18.39 35.52
CA THR A 7 2.88 -16.94 35.34
C THR A 7 3.88 -16.41 34.32
N ASN A 8 3.33 -16.05 33.15
CA ASN A 8 3.94 -15.22 32.13
C ASN A 8 4.12 -13.78 32.66
N PRO A 9 5.33 -13.18 32.63
CA PRO A 9 5.50 -11.79 33.05
C PRO A 9 6.28 -10.88 32.08
N PHE A 10 6.39 -11.19 30.77
CA PHE A 10 7.03 -10.26 29.82
C PHE A 10 6.19 -10.05 28.57
N LYS A 11 5.23 -9.13 28.73
CA LYS A 11 4.56 -8.41 27.65
C LYS A 11 5.33 -7.10 27.42
N GLU A 12 5.61 -6.84 26.14
CA GLU A 12 6.22 -5.66 25.48
C GLU A 12 7.75 -5.44 25.64
N PRO A 13 8.44 -4.72 24.71
CA PRO A 13 8.17 -4.42 23.29
C PRO A 13 9.42 -4.59 22.38
N PHE A 14 9.24 -4.83 21.08
CA PHE A 14 10.20 -4.53 19.99
C PHE A 14 11.71 -4.69 20.25
N GLU A 15 12.27 -5.90 20.10
CA GLU A 15 13.70 -6.03 19.77
C GLU A 15 14.01 -7.38 19.11
N ASN A 16 14.19 -7.35 17.79
CA ASN A 16 15.20 -8.09 17.02
C ASN A 16 14.86 -8.06 15.52
N HIS A 17 15.23 -6.94 14.90
CA HIS A 17 15.29 -6.75 13.46
C HIS A 17 16.48 -7.51 12.83
N TYR A 18 16.45 -8.84 12.88
CA TYR A 18 17.36 -9.66 12.07
C TYR A 18 16.58 -10.82 11.47
N VAL A 19 16.11 -10.64 10.23
CA VAL A 19 15.47 -11.68 9.44
C VAL A 19 16.56 -12.38 8.62
N PRO A 20 16.89 -13.66 8.88
CA PRO A 20 17.86 -14.37 8.06
C PRO A 20 17.24 -14.74 6.71
N VAL A 21 17.93 -14.37 5.63
CA VAL A 21 17.56 -14.73 4.26
C VAL A 21 18.14 -16.12 3.97
N CYS A 22 17.30 -17.16 4.06
CA CYS A 22 17.57 -18.42 3.37
C CYS A 22 16.39 -18.72 2.46
N ALA A 23 16.65 -18.72 1.16
CA ALA A 23 15.72 -19.26 0.19
C ALA A 23 15.41 -20.73 0.53
N ARG A 24 14.16 -20.94 0.94
CA ARG A 24 13.43 -22.20 1.19
C ARG A 24 13.75 -23.03 2.45
N LEU A 25 12.75 -22.98 3.33
CA LEU A 25 12.23 -24.01 4.25
C LEU A 25 13.09 -24.52 5.41
N ILE A 26 12.58 -24.22 6.62
CA ILE A 26 12.64 -25.00 7.87
C ILE A 26 14.02 -25.08 8.56
N LEU A 27 14.12 -24.37 9.70
CA LEU A 27 14.95 -24.68 10.88
C LEU A 27 16.41 -25.13 10.64
N THR A 28 17.20 -24.39 9.87
CA THR A 28 18.67 -24.52 9.97
C THR A 28 19.33 -23.17 10.17
N PRO A 29 20.14 -22.97 11.23
CA PRO A 29 21.00 -21.80 11.32
C PRO A 29 21.95 -21.83 10.12
N CYS A 30 22.31 -20.65 9.59
CA CYS A 30 23.31 -20.53 8.53
C CYS A 30 24.68 -21.02 9.03
N SER A 31 24.91 -22.33 9.02
CA SER A 31 26.16 -22.99 9.43
C SER A 31 26.62 -24.00 8.38
N ARG A 32 26.20 -23.85 7.12
CA ARG A 32 26.72 -24.65 6.00
C ARG A 32 27.97 -23.97 5.41
N PRO A 33 29.11 -24.66 5.31
CA PRO A 33 30.37 -24.10 4.82
C PRO A 33 30.37 -23.69 3.33
N SER A 34 29.29 -23.96 2.59
CA SER A 34 29.15 -23.64 1.17
C SER A 34 28.30 -22.38 0.87
N HIS A 35 27.71 -21.73 1.87
CA HIS A 35 26.91 -20.51 1.68
C HIS A 35 27.56 -19.31 2.37
N ARG A 36 27.85 -18.27 1.58
CA ARG A 36 28.37 -16.99 2.08
C ARG A 36 27.22 -16.16 2.64
N CYS A 37 27.25 -15.89 3.94
CA CYS A 37 26.32 -14.95 4.57
C CYS A 37 26.84 -13.53 4.35
N VAL A 38 25.96 -12.62 3.94
CA VAL A 38 26.26 -11.18 3.83
C VAL A 38 25.34 -10.44 4.78
N SER A 39 25.92 -9.57 5.59
CA SER A 39 25.17 -8.64 6.44
C SER A 39 24.48 -7.62 5.54
N VAL A 40 23.16 -7.69 5.44
CA VAL A 40 22.38 -6.72 4.66
C VAL A 40 21.91 -5.62 5.59
N SER A 41 22.38 -4.39 5.34
CA SER A 41 21.98 -3.21 6.11
C SER A 41 20.53 -2.84 5.81
N GLY A 42 19.83 -2.19 6.75
CA GLY A 42 18.44 -1.78 6.55
C GLY A 42 18.21 -0.87 5.33
N SER A 43 19.24 -0.12 4.90
CA SER A 43 19.22 0.74 3.71
C SER A 43 19.22 -0.01 2.37
N GLU A 44 19.75 -1.22 2.30
CA GLU A 44 19.93 -2.03 1.07
C GLU A 44 19.01 -3.27 1.03
N VAL A 45 18.21 -3.45 2.07
CA VAL A 45 17.41 -4.66 2.29
C VAL A 45 16.36 -4.93 1.20
N CYS A 46 15.84 -3.90 0.52
CA CYS A 46 14.90 -4.05 -0.59
C CYS A 46 15.59 -4.41 -1.92
N GLU A 47 16.91 -4.19 -2.03
CA GLU A 47 17.69 -4.50 -3.23
C GLU A 47 18.18 -5.95 -3.20
N VAL A 48 18.46 -6.46 -1.99
CA VAL A 48 19.01 -7.80 -1.78
C VAL A 48 17.93 -8.85 -1.54
N VAL A 49 16.75 -8.46 -1.02
CA VAL A 49 15.69 -9.39 -0.61
C VAL A 49 14.35 -9.00 -1.22
N ASP A 50 13.68 -9.98 -1.85
CA ASP A 50 12.30 -9.82 -2.27
C ASP A 50 11.35 -10.01 -1.07
N HIS A 51 10.79 -8.90 -0.59
CA HIS A 51 9.86 -8.88 0.54
C HIS A 51 8.41 -9.16 0.14
N ARG A 52 8.13 -9.35 -1.16
CA ARG A 52 6.81 -9.60 -1.74
C ARG A 52 5.81 -8.47 -1.45
N CYS A 53 6.28 -7.22 -1.51
CA CYS A 53 5.41 -6.05 -1.45
C CYS A 53 4.59 -5.94 -2.75
N GLN A 54 3.30 -5.64 -2.66
CA GLN A 54 2.45 -5.49 -3.86
C GLN A 54 2.88 -4.31 -4.75
N HIS A 55 3.34 -3.22 -4.13
CA HIS A 55 3.74 -2.00 -4.84
C HIS A 55 5.21 -1.66 -4.66
N GLN A 56 5.58 -1.04 -3.54
CA GLN A 56 6.94 -0.55 -3.33
C GLN A 56 7.50 -1.13 -2.03
N CYS A 57 8.79 -1.49 -2.06
CA CYS A 57 9.57 -1.76 -0.86
C CYS A 57 10.37 -0.51 -0.50
N VAL A 58 10.30 -0.11 0.76
CA VAL A 58 11.02 1.06 1.29
C VAL A 58 11.98 0.58 2.35
N SER A 59 13.27 0.67 2.05
CA SER A 59 14.36 0.47 2.99
C SER A 59 14.32 1.54 4.09
N SER A 60 14.65 1.15 5.31
CA SER A 60 14.74 2.02 6.49
C SER A 60 15.98 1.66 7.29
N PRO A 61 16.59 2.57 8.07
CA PRO A 61 17.88 2.31 8.73
C PRO A 61 17.90 1.03 9.58
N ALA A 62 16.76 0.64 10.15
CA ALA A 62 16.61 -0.57 10.96
C ALA A 62 16.00 -1.78 10.21
N SER A 63 15.28 -1.58 9.09
CA SER A 63 14.51 -2.66 8.43
C SER A 63 13.96 -2.27 7.05
N TYR A 64 12.88 -2.92 6.61
CA TYR A 64 12.08 -2.53 5.45
C TYR A 64 10.62 -2.33 5.85
N ARG A 65 9.88 -1.64 4.98
CA ARG A 65 8.42 -1.63 4.99
C ARG A 65 7.89 -1.63 3.57
N CYS A 66 6.73 -2.24 3.36
CA CYS A 66 6.01 -2.05 2.11
C CYS A 66 5.31 -0.69 2.11
N ALA A 67 5.23 -0.06 0.94
CA ALA A 67 4.52 1.18 0.72
C ALA A 67 3.65 1.06 -0.53
N CYS A 68 2.51 1.74 -0.49
CA CYS A 68 1.56 1.79 -1.59
C CYS A 68 1.74 3.08 -2.40
N ARG A 69 1.47 2.99 -3.71
CA ARG A 69 1.40 4.18 -4.58
C ARG A 69 0.25 5.09 -4.14
N LYS A 70 0.32 6.37 -4.54
CA LYS A 70 -0.74 7.35 -4.26
C LYS A 70 -2.11 6.81 -4.71
N GLY A 71 -3.14 6.98 -3.86
CA GLY A 71 -4.48 6.45 -4.12
C GLY A 71 -4.67 4.98 -3.70
N PHE A 72 -3.71 4.41 -2.98
CA PHE A 72 -3.82 3.09 -2.36
C PHE A 72 -3.39 3.15 -0.90
N THR A 73 -4.02 2.32 -0.07
CA THR A 73 -3.73 2.19 1.36
C THR A 73 -3.14 0.81 1.65
N LEU A 74 -2.14 0.76 2.53
CA LEU A 74 -1.50 -0.50 2.93
C LEU A 74 -2.47 -1.29 3.81
N ASN A 75 -2.68 -2.55 3.45
CA ASN A 75 -3.52 -3.46 4.20
C ASN A 75 -2.90 -3.83 5.55
N PRO A 76 -3.69 -4.38 6.49
CA PRO A 76 -3.19 -4.83 7.80
C PRO A 76 -2.14 -5.94 7.73
N ASP A 77 -2.05 -6.63 6.59
CA ASP A 77 -1.01 -7.63 6.33
C ASP A 77 0.39 -7.01 6.08
N GLY A 78 0.47 -5.68 5.97
CA GLY A 78 1.70 -4.93 5.77
C GLY A 78 2.34 -5.13 4.40
N LYS A 79 1.64 -5.73 3.43
CA LYS A 79 2.20 -6.08 2.11
C LYS A 79 1.30 -5.73 0.93
N ASN A 80 0.00 -5.95 1.06
CA ASN A 80 -0.96 -5.70 0.01
C ASN A 80 -1.50 -4.27 0.09
N CYS A 81 -1.95 -3.76 -1.05
CA CYS A 81 -2.44 -2.41 -1.22
C CYS A 81 -3.86 -2.45 -1.78
N THR A 82 -4.80 -1.82 -1.09
CA THR A 82 -6.18 -1.63 -1.55
C THR A 82 -6.37 -0.23 -2.11
N ALA A 83 -7.15 -0.10 -3.18
CA ALA A 83 -7.45 1.21 -3.76
C ALA A 83 -8.32 2.00 -2.79
N GLU A 84 -7.95 3.26 -2.56
CA GLU A 84 -8.73 4.17 -1.72
C GLU A 84 -10.00 4.59 -2.48
N ASP A 85 -11.17 4.31 -1.92
CA ASP A 85 -12.43 4.75 -2.51
C ASP A 85 -12.71 6.22 -2.17
N ARG A 86 -12.30 7.11 -3.05
CA ARG A 86 -12.60 8.54 -2.92
C ARG A 86 -14.04 8.90 -3.28
N CYS A 87 -14.74 8.04 -4.02
CA CYS A 87 -16.15 8.25 -4.33
C CYS A 87 -17.08 7.90 -3.15
N ALA A 88 -16.59 7.13 -2.17
CA ALA A 88 -17.30 6.88 -0.91
C ALA A 88 -17.38 8.11 0.00
N ALA A 89 -16.56 9.14 -0.25
CA ALA A 89 -16.68 10.41 0.46
C ALA A 89 -17.98 11.13 0.06
N ALA A 90 -18.69 11.66 1.05
CA ALA A 90 -19.93 12.43 0.81
C ALA A 90 -19.69 13.66 -0.08
N ASP A 91 -18.51 14.26 0.02
CA ASP A 91 -18.05 15.34 -0.85
C ASP A 91 -16.88 14.87 -1.72
N HIS A 92 -17.16 13.94 -2.64
CA HIS A 92 -16.17 13.41 -3.59
C HIS A 92 -15.69 14.46 -4.62
N GLY A 93 -16.23 15.68 -4.60
CA GLY A 93 -15.76 16.80 -5.43
C GLY A 93 -16.10 16.72 -6.93
N CYS A 94 -16.72 15.65 -7.42
CA CYS A 94 -17.30 15.58 -8.76
C CYS A 94 -18.66 16.28 -8.82
N GLY A 95 -18.90 17.06 -9.88
CA GLY A 95 -20.17 17.76 -10.08
C GLY A 95 -21.35 16.84 -10.42
N HIS A 96 -21.10 15.67 -11.02
CA HIS A 96 -22.13 14.69 -11.36
C HIS A 96 -21.79 13.28 -10.86
N ILE A 97 -21.14 12.46 -11.69
CA ILE A 97 -20.90 11.04 -11.41
C ILE A 97 -19.43 10.90 -11.00
N CYS A 98 -19.17 10.25 -9.88
CA CYS A 98 -17.83 9.83 -9.48
C CYS A 98 -17.63 8.36 -9.84
N ALA A 99 -16.55 8.03 -10.54
CA ALA A 99 -16.15 6.67 -10.83
C ALA A 99 -14.80 6.38 -10.17
N ASN A 100 -14.79 5.38 -9.29
CA ASN A 100 -13.57 4.97 -8.59
C ASN A 100 -12.68 4.13 -9.53
N LEU A 101 -11.38 4.40 -9.55
CA LEU A 101 -10.40 3.73 -10.40
C LEU A 101 -9.24 3.18 -9.57
N PRO A 102 -8.58 2.09 -9.97
CA PRO A 102 -7.37 1.64 -9.28
C PRO A 102 -6.30 2.75 -9.27
N GLY A 103 -6.04 3.33 -8.10
CA GLY A 103 -5.08 4.41 -7.89
C GLY A 103 -5.63 5.83 -8.01
N GLY A 104 -6.94 6.00 -8.14
CA GLY A 104 -7.55 7.33 -8.22
C GLY A 104 -9.06 7.29 -8.42
N TYR A 105 -9.60 8.37 -8.97
CA TYR A 105 -11.00 8.46 -9.35
C TYR A 105 -11.12 9.42 -10.53
N GLU A 106 -12.18 9.27 -11.31
CA GLU A 106 -12.53 10.18 -12.39
C GLU A 106 -13.95 10.71 -12.20
N CYS A 107 -14.17 11.96 -12.60
CA CYS A 107 -15.50 12.54 -12.66
C CYS A 107 -16.07 12.38 -14.07
N ARG A 108 -17.33 11.98 -14.16
CA ARG A 108 -18.07 11.82 -15.41
C ARG A 108 -19.34 12.64 -15.39
N CYS A 109 -19.72 13.13 -16.56
CA CYS A 109 -20.94 13.91 -16.74
C CYS A 109 -22.11 13.05 -17.21
N ARG A 110 -23.32 13.42 -16.80
CA ARG A 110 -24.56 12.85 -17.34
C ARG A 110 -24.71 13.17 -18.83
N PRO A 111 -25.48 12.38 -19.59
CA PRO A 111 -25.76 12.67 -21.00
C PRO A 111 -26.25 14.11 -21.21
N GLY A 112 -25.73 14.80 -22.23
CA GLY A 112 -26.04 16.21 -22.52
C GLY A 112 -25.11 17.24 -21.87
N TYR A 113 -24.16 16.79 -21.04
CA TYR A 113 -23.17 17.63 -20.37
C TYR A 113 -21.74 17.23 -20.78
N GLN A 114 -20.85 18.21 -20.85
CA GLN A 114 -19.41 18.01 -21.05
C GLN A 114 -18.64 18.28 -19.77
N LEU A 115 -17.58 17.49 -19.56
CA LEU A 115 -16.64 17.69 -18.46
C LEU A 115 -15.78 18.91 -18.76
N ASN A 116 -15.71 19.83 -17.79
CA ASN A 116 -14.92 21.04 -17.91
C ASN A 116 -13.42 20.74 -17.75
N ALA A 117 -12.57 21.73 -18.07
CA ALA A 117 -11.11 21.61 -17.99
C ALA A 117 -10.57 21.35 -16.56
N ASP A 118 -11.38 21.59 -15.54
CA ASP A 118 -11.06 21.27 -14.14
C ASP A 118 -11.20 19.77 -13.80
N LEU A 119 -11.67 18.96 -14.75
CA LEU A 119 -11.93 17.52 -14.64
C LEU A 119 -12.94 17.15 -13.53
N LYS A 120 -13.74 18.11 -13.08
CA LYS A 120 -14.66 17.94 -11.94
C LYS A 120 -16.06 18.44 -12.23
N THR A 121 -16.19 19.63 -12.84
CA THR A 121 -17.48 20.25 -13.09
C THR A 121 -18.00 19.91 -14.48
N CYS A 122 -19.33 19.97 -14.64
CA CYS A 122 -20.01 19.60 -15.87
C CYS A 122 -20.84 20.78 -16.38
N SER A 123 -20.67 21.14 -17.65
CA SER A 123 -21.45 22.20 -18.31
C SER A 123 -22.37 21.61 -19.36
N SER A 124 -23.61 22.08 -19.44
CA SER A 124 -24.56 21.64 -20.46
C SER A 124 -24.14 22.14 -21.85
N ASN A 125 -24.30 21.30 -22.87
CA ASN A 125 -24.04 21.69 -24.27
C ASN A 125 -25.06 22.70 -24.86
N TYR A 126 -26.01 23.19 -24.07
CA TYR A 126 -27.11 24.06 -24.53
C TYR A 126 -26.63 25.40 -25.13
N TYR A 127 -25.45 25.90 -24.70
CA TYR A 127 -24.85 27.11 -25.27
C TYR A 127 -24.13 26.89 -26.61
N PHE A 128 -23.81 25.64 -26.96
CA PHE A 128 -23.15 25.33 -28.24
C PHE A 128 -24.19 25.15 -29.36
N THR A 129 -25.40 24.69 -29.04
CA THR A 129 -26.51 24.57 -30.01
C THR A 129 -27.22 25.90 -30.31
N LEU A 130 -27.15 26.88 -29.40
CA LEU A 130 -27.79 28.21 -29.57
C LEU A 130 -26.95 29.23 -30.35
N ARG A 131 -25.66 28.95 -30.64
CA ARG A 131 -24.79 29.83 -31.45
C ARG A 131 -24.58 29.34 -32.89
N VAL A 132 -25.26 28.26 -33.30
CA VAL A 132 -25.20 27.67 -34.65
C VAL A 132 -26.61 27.69 -35.29
N ILE A 133 -27.37 28.76 -35.06
CA ILE A 133 -28.62 29.06 -35.78
C ILE A 133 -28.57 30.53 -36.17
#